data_AF-A0A6V7XIE0-F1
#
_entry.id   AF-A0A6V7XIE0-F1
#
_cell.length_a   1.000
_cell.length_b   1.000
_cell.length_c   1.000
_cell.angle_alpha   90.00
_cell.angle_beta   90.00
_cell.angle_gamma   90.00
#
_symmetry.space_group_name_H-M   'P 1'
#
loop_
_entity.id
_entity.type
_entity.pdbx_description
1 polymer ?
#
loop_
_entity_poly.entity_id
_entity_poly.type
_entity_poly.pdbx_seq_one_letter_code
_entity_poly.pdbx_strand_id
1 'polypeptide(L)'
;MQQNAFFAESHLRTCVIFQLRLLSTWGDEFYIGLNGIELFNRQDKLIRLHPQNLAAFPESVNCLTSVKDDPRTSDKLIDGCNDTNKPYHMWLTPILPNSCARIFVIFDAPTYVTRIRIYNYRKTSARGVRHIAISADDLLLCSGAEVPASSAEATGILDIPLRDFEGE
;
A
#
# COMPACT_ATOMS: atom_id res chain seq x y z
N MET A 1 14.64 3.76 19.55
CA MET A 1 15.03 2.40 19.15
C MET A 1 14.34 2.11 17.83
N GLN A 2 15.09 2.16 16.74
CA GLN A 2 14.57 1.95 15.39
C GLN A 2 14.43 0.43 15.21
N GLN A 3 13.20 -0.05 15.09
CA GLN A 3 12.94 -1.46 14.81
C GLN A 3 13.36 -1.68 13.35
N ASN A 4 14.47 -2.38 13.15
CA ASN A 4 14.95 -2.71 11.81
C ASN A 4 13.91 -3.60 11.14
N ALA A 5 13.36 -3.12 10.02
CA ALA A 5 12.51 -3.94 9.16
C ALA A 5 13.33 -5.16 8.69
N PHE A 6 12.76 -6.34 8.84
CA PHE A 6 13.33 -7.57 8.31
C PHE A 6 13.04 -7.65 6.82
N PHE A 7 14.06 -7.81 5.99
CA PHE A 7 13.94 -8.14 4.57
C PHE A 7 14.42 -9.58 4.39
N ALA A 8 13.56 -10.46 3.88
CA ALA A 8 13.95 -11.85 3.59
C ALA A 8 14.83 -11.89 2.33
N GLU A 9 15.88 -12.72 2.32
CA GLU A 9 16.66 -13.04 1.12
C GLU A 9 15.74 -13.70 0.07
N SER A 10 15.31 -12.93 -0.92
CA SER A 10 14.42 -13.45 -1.97
C SER A 10 15.24 -13.87 -3.18
N HIS A 11 15.38 -15.19 -3.37
CA HIS A 11 15.78 -15.71 -4.68
C HIS A 11 14.76 -15.22 -5.71
N LEU A 12 15.21 -14.35 -6.61
CA LEU A 12 14.40 -13.63 -7.59
C LEU A 12 13.41 -14.54 -8.33
N ARG A 13 12.14 -14.50 -7.90
CA ARG A 13 11.03 -15.25 -8.50
C ARG A 13 9.97 -14.27 -8.98
N THR A 14 9.36 -14.59 -10.11
CA THR A 14 8.11 -13.97 -10.52
C THR A 14 7.03 -14.34 -9.52
N CYS A 15 6.20 -13.37 -9.14
CA CYS A 15 5.09 -13.58 -8.21
C CYS A 15 3.76 -13.27 -8.87
N VAL A 16 2.70 -13.92 -8.40
CA VAL A 16 1.33 -13.69 -8.91
C VAL A 16 0.58 -12.74 -7.98
N ILE A 17 0.77 -12.89 -6.67
CA ILE A 17 0.00 -12.14 -5.66
C ILE A 17 0.97 -11.38 -4.75
N PHE A 18 0.75 -10.08 -4.62
CA PHE A 18 1.33 -9.25 -3.56
C PHE A 18 0.26 -8.87 -2.57
N GLN A 19 0.55 -9.02 -1.28
CA GLN A 19 -0.32 -8.58 -0.19
C GLN A 19 0.40 -7.52 0.64
N LEU A 20 -0.25 -6.37 0.77
CA LEU A 20 0.15 -5.27 1.64
C LEU A 20 -0.79 -5.28 2.86
N ARG A 21 -0.24 -5.55 4.05
CA ARG A 21 -0.96 -5.51 5.33
C ARG A 21 -0.65 -4.21 6.04
N LEU A 22 -1.68 -3.40 6.29
CA LEU A 22 -1.56 -2.12 6.97
C LEU A 22 -1.69 -2.34 8.48
N LEU A 23 -0.57 -2.30 9.18
CA LEU A 23 -0.45 -2.79 10.56
C LEU A 23 -0.87 -1.75 11.59
N SER A 24 -0.65 -0.46 11.32
CA SER A 24 -1.04 0.62 12.21
C SER A 24 -1.17 1.95 11.46
N THR A 25 -1.82 2.92 12.10
CA THR A 25 -1.90 4.31 11.62
C THR A 25 -0.91 5.22 12.35
N TRP A 26 -0.85 6.48 11.93
CA TRP A 26 -0.15 7.55 12.65
C TRP A 26 -0.94 8.11 13.85
N GLY A 27 -2.21 7.73 14.03
CA GLY A 27 -3.00 8.14 15.20
C GLY A 27 -4.52 7.98 15.15
N ASP A 28 -5.12 7.61 14.00
CA ASP A 28 -6.57 7.34 13.91
C ASP A 28 -6.87 5.87 14.21
N GLU A 29 -7.81 5.61 15.13
CA GLU A 29 -8.18 4.26 15.57
C GLU A 29 -9.26 3.60 14.69
N PHE A 30 -9.95 4.38 13.86
CA PHE A 30 -11.13 3.92 13.12
C PHE A 30 -10.89 3.81 11.63
N TYR A 31 -9.98 4.60 11.07
CA TYR A 31 -9.77 4.69 9.64
C TYR A 31 -8.30 4.64 9.26
N ILE A 32 -8.02 3.94 8.16
CA ILE A 32 -6.70 3.86 7.56
C ILE A 32 -6.81 4.07 6.06
N GLY A 33 -5.86 4.80 5.48
CA GLY A 33 -5.90 5.15 4.07
C GLY A 33 -4.53 5.32 3.44
N LEU A 34 -4.55 5.43 2.12
CA LEU A 34 -3.40 5.72 1.27
C LEU A 34 -3.83 6.63 0.13
N ASN A 35 -2.89 7.36 -0.43
CA ASN A 35 -3.09 8.05 -1.70
C ASN A 35 -2.91 7.10 -2.88
N GLY A 36 -1.93 6.19 -2.82
CA GLY A 36 -1.66 5.30 -3.95
C GLY A 36 -0.53 4.31 -3.73
N ILE A 37 -0.42 3.39 -4.68
CA ILE A 37 0.66 2.40 -4.78
C ILE A 37 1.17 2.32 -6.22
N GLU A 38 2.46 2.07 -6.37
CA GLU A 38 3.11 1.85 -7.66
C GLU A 38 4.03 0.63 -7.58
N LEU A 39 3.98 -0.22 -8.61
CA LEU A 39 4.84 -1.40 -8.73
C LEU A 39 5.71 -1.24 -9.98
N PHE A 40 6.99 -1.58 -9.89
CA PHE A 40 7.96 -1.39 -10.98
C PHE A 40 8.57 -2.71 -11.45
N ASN A 41 8.84 -2.82 -12.74
CA ASN A 41 9.44 -4.01 -13.35
C ASN A 41 10.98 -3.95 -13.40
N ARG A 42 11.62 -4.96 -14.00
CA ARG A 42 13.08 -5.08 -14.14
C ARG A 42 13.74 -3.84 -14.76
N GLN A 43 13.04 -3.17 -15.67
CA GLN A 43 13.51 -1.98 -16.36
C GLN A 43 13.20 -0.68 -15.61
N ASP A 44 12.81 -0.76 -14.33
CA ASP A 44 12.35 0.36 -13.50
C ASP A 44 11.18 1.14 -14.13
N LYS A 45 10.38 0.45 -14.95
CA LYS A 45 9.15 1.02 -15.53
C LYS A 45 7.96 0.67 -14.65
N LEU A 46 7.06 1.64 -14.49
CA LEU A 46 5.78 1.45 -13.83
C LEU A 46 5.00 0.32 -14.52
N ILE A 47 4.56 -0.65 -13.74
CA ILE A 47 3.65 -1.71 -14.18
C ILE A 47 2.25 -1.11 -14.17
N ARG A 48 1.60 -1.10 -15.34
CA ARG A 48 0.22 -0.63 -15.46
C ARG A 48 -0.72 -1.63 -14.83
N LEU A 49 -1.34 -1.24 -13.72
CA LEU A 49 -2.41 -2.00 -13.07
C LEU A 49 -3.77 -1.55 -13.57
N HIS A 50 -4.72 -2.47 -13.55
CA HIS A 50 -6.14 -2.23 -13.79
C HIS A 50 -6.94 -2.57 -12.53
N PRO A 51 -8.19 -2.09 -12.40
CA PRO A 51 -9.03 -2.39 -11.23
C PRO A 51 -9.18 -3.90 -10.97
N GLN A 52 -9.13 -4.74 -12.00
CA GLN A 52 -9.21 -6.20 -11.86
C GLN A 52 -7.96 -6.80 -11.18
N ASN A 53 -6.83 -6.11 -11.23
CA ASN A 53 -5.61 -6.53 -10.53
C ASN A 53 -5.65 -6.19 -9.04
N LEU A 54 -6.66 -5.45 -8.56
CA LEU A 54 -6.65 -4.87 -7.23
C LEU A 54 -7.85 -5.35 -6.43
N ALA A 55 -7.60 -5.78 -5.20
CA ALA A 55 -8.63 -5.99 -4.20
C ALA A 55 -8.20 -5.38 -2.87
N ALA A 56 -9.15 -4.87 -2.10
CA ALA A 56 -8.91 -4.38 -0.76
C ALA A 56 -9.91 -4.96 0.23
N PHE A 57 -9.48 -5.18 1.46
CA PHE A 57 -10.33 -5.65 2.55
C PHE A 57 -10.05 -4.89 3.85
N PRO A 58 -11.05 -4.17 4.40
CA PRO A 58 -12.33 -3.84 3.77
C PRO A 58 -12.12 -3.00 2.49
N GLU A 59 -13.06 -3.06 1.54
CA GLU A 59 -12.86 -2.41 0.24
C GLU A 59 -12.74 -0.88 0.38
N SER A 60 -13.65 -0.25 1.13
CA SER A 60 -13.61 1.16 1.45
C SER A 60 -14.56 1.47 2.61
N VAL A 61 -14.65 2.74 3.01
CA VAL A 61 -15.67 3.22 3.96
C VAL A 61 -17.11 2.95 3.52
N ASN A 62 -17.38 2.65 2.25
CA ASN A 62 -18.72 2.28 1.77
C ASN A 62 -19.22 0.93 2.31
N CYS A 63 -18.37 0.13 2.96
CA CYS A 63 -18.85 -1.06 3.68
C CYS A 63 -19.63 -0.73 4.97
N LEU A 64 -19.58 0.53 5.44
CA LEU A 64 -20.31 1.00 6.61
C LEU A 64 -21.75 1.37 6.23
N THR A 65 -22.73 0.92 7.00
CA THR A 65 -24.17 1.13 6.71
C THR A 65 -24.60 2.60 6.66
N SER A 66 -23.87 3.48 7.34
CA SER A 66 -24.12 4.93 7.39
C SER A 66 -23.46 5.72 6.26
N VAL A 67 -22.63 5.07 5.43
CA VAL A 67 -21.87 5.70 4.34
C VAL A 67 -22.42 5.20 3.01
N LYS A 68 -22.63 6.12 2.06
CA LYS A 68 -23.06 5.79 0.70
C LYS A 68 -22.29 6.64 -0.30
N ASP A 69 -21.89 6.02 -1.39
CA ASP A 69 -21.26 6.65 -2.55
C ASP A 69 -20.06 7.56 -2.21
N ASP A 70 -19.31 7.20 -1.17
CA ASP A 70 -18.06 7.88 -0.84
C ASP A 70 -17.01 7.57 -1.92
N PRO A 71 -16.32 8.59 -2.48
CA PRO A 71 -15.44 8.39 -3.63
C PRO A 71 -14.10 7.73 -3.29
N ARG A 72 -13.83 7.43 -2.00
CA ARG A 72 -12.54 6.90 -1.52
C ARG A 72 -12.46 5.37 -1.65
N THR A 73 -12.72 4.87 -2.85
CA THR A 73 -12.75 3.44 -3.23
C THR A 73 -11.37 2.90 -3.61
N SER A 74 -11.20 1.58 -3.62
CA SER A 74 -9.87 0.97 -3.78
C SER A 74 -9.20 1.27 -5.11
N ASP A 75 -9.97 1.52 -6.18
CA ASP A 75 -9.42 1.89 -7.49
C ASP A 75 -8.56 3.17 -7.46
N LYS A 76 -8.73 4.04 -6.46
CA LYS A 76 -7.90 5.25 -6.27
C LYS A 76 -6.46 4.93 -5.91
N LEU A 77 -6.19 3.72 -5.41
CA LEU A 77 -4.83 3.28 -5.14
C LEU A 77 -3.95 3.24 -6.40
N ILE A 78 -4.54 3.16 -7.59
CA ILE A 78 -3.82 2.97 -8.86
C ILE A 78 -4.22 4.00 -9.93
N ASP A 79 -4.81 5.13 -9.54
CA ASP A 79 -5.27 6.16 -10.49
C ASP A 79 -4.15 7.12 -10.97
N GLY A 80 -2.97 7.03 -10.35
CA GLY A 80 -1.78 7.83 -10.68
C GLY A 80 -1.76 9.24 -10.09
N CYS A 81 -2.81 9.65 -9.36
CA CYS A 81 -2.91 10.96 -8.73
C CYS A 81 -2.37 10.91 -7.28
N ASN A 82 -1.08 10.62 -7.13
CA ASN A 82 -0.51 10.21 -5.85
C ASN A 82 -0.19 11.36 -4.86
N ASP A 83 0.12 12.58 -5.33
CA ASP A 83 0.38 13.73 -4.46
C ASP A 83 -0.77 14.73 -4.43
N THR A 84 -1.77 14.45 -3.60
CA THR A 84 -3.03 15.20 -3.56
C THR A 84 -3.74 15.04 -2.21
N ASN A 85 -4.55 16.02 -1.82
CA ASN A 85 -5.43 15.94 -0.64
C ASN A 85 -6.91 15.84 -1.04
N LYS A 86 -7.19 15.66 -2.34
CA LYS A 86 -8.53 15.59 -2.93
C LYS A 86 -9.13 14.20 -2.69
N PRO A 87 -10.28 14.07 -2.00
CA PRO A 87 -10.87 12.77 -1.64
C PRO A 87 -11.10 11.80 -2.79
N TYR A 88 -11.40 12.31 -3.98
CA TYR A 88 -11.68 11.50 -5.17
C TYR A 88 -10.43 10.87 -5.81
N HIS A 89 -9.26 11.10 -5.24
CA HIS A 89 -7.96 10.52 -5.62
C HIS A 89 -7.24 9.87 -4.42
N MET A 90 -7.99 9.41 -3.42
CA MET A 90 -7.41 8.77 -2.24
C MET A 90 -8.29 7.60 -1.83
N TRP A 91 -7.71 6.61 -1.20
CA TRP A 91 -8.42 5.46 -0.67
C TRP A 91 -8.53 5.53 0.86
N LEU A 92 -9.68 5.16 1.41
CA LEU A 92 -9.91 5.08 2.85
C LEU A 92 -10.82 3.91 3.19
N THR A 93 -10.46 3.16 4.23
CA THR A 93 -11.20 2.00 4.70
C THR A 93 -11.25 1.97 6.24
N PRO A 94 -12.28 1.36 6.86
CA PRO A 94 -12.32 1.24 8.31
C PRO A 94 -11.31 0.21 8.82
N ILE A 95 -10.85 0.42 10.03
CA ILE A 95 -10.10 -0.57 10.80
C ILE A 95 -11.11 -1.45 11.53
N LEU A 96 -11.16 -2.74 11.17
CA LEU A 96 -12.06 -3.69 11.81
C LEU A 96 -11.41 -4.30 13.07
N PRO A 97 -12.20 -4.60 14.12
CA PRO A 97 -11.69 -5.27 15.31
C PRO A 97 -10.94 -6.56 14.99
N ASN A 98 -9.78 -6.77 15.60
CA ASN A 98 -8.93 -7.97 15.45
C ASN A 98 -8.50 -8.25 13.99
N SER A 99 -8.51 -7.24 13.12
CA SER A 99 -8.09 -7.37 11.73
C SER A 99 -7.22 -6.20 11.29
N CYS A 100 -6.37 -6.44 10.29
CA CYS A 100 -5.65 -5.38 9.59
C CYS A 100 -6.26 -5.18 8.20
N ALA A 101 -6.29 -3.93 7.75
CA ALA A 101 -6.66 -3.63 6.37
C ALA A 101 -5.62 -4.21 5.42
N ARG A 102 -6.09 -4.79 4.32
CA ARG A 102 -5.27 -5.51 3.35
C ARG A 102 -5.53 -5.00 1.95
N ILE A 103 -4.46 -4.89 1.17
CA ILE A 103 -4.50 -4.65 -0.27
C ILE A 103 -3.84 -5.84 -0.95
N PHE A 104 -4.47 -6.34 -2.00
CA PHE A 104 -3.96 -7.39 -2.84
C PHE A 104 -3.74 -6.85 -4.25
N VAL A 105 -2.55 -7.07 -4.79
CA VAL A 105 -2.24 -6.86 -6.20
C VAL A 105 -2.04 -8.23 -6.85
N ILE A 106 -2.89 -8.56 -7.82
CA ILE A 106 -3.00 -9.89 -8.44
C ILE A 106 -2.73 -9.76 -9.94
N PHE A 107 -1.74 -10.48 -10.43
CA PHE A 107 -1.37 -10.52 -11.83
C PHE A 107 -1.98 -11.75 -12.53
N ASP A 108 -2.31 -11.62 -13.82
CA ASP A 108 -2.82 -12.75 -14.62
C ASP A 108 -1.75 -13.80 -14.95
N ALA A 109 -0.48 -13.44 -14.79
CA ALA A 109 0.68 -14.30 -15.00
C ALA A 109 1.78 -13.95 -14.00
N PRO A 110 2.69 -14.89 -13.68
CA PRO A 110 3.84 -14.62 -12.82
C PRO A 110 4.60 -13.38 -13.32
N THR A 111 4.64 -12.35 -12.48
CA THR A 111 5.18 -11.03 -12.82
C THR A 111 6.34 -10.69 -11.93
N TYR A 112 7.37 -10.09 -12.52
CA TYR A 112 8.55 -9.70 -11.80
C TYR A 112 8.47 -8.24 -11.36
N VAL A 113 8.43 -8.03 -10.05
CA VAL A 113 8.35 -6.71 -9.41
C VAL A 113 9.65 -6.44 -8.67
N THR A 114 10.27 -5.29 -8.92
CA THR A 114 11.55 -4.93 -8.28
C THR A 114 11.42 -3.89 -7.19
N ARG A 115 10.32 -3.15 -7.19
CA ARG A 115 10.14 -2.03 -6.29
C ARG A 115 8.65 -1.77 -6.10
N ILE A 116 8.25 -1.52 -4.86
CA ILE A 116 6.91 -1.10 -4.50
C ILE A 116 7.02 0.26 -3.84
N ARG A 117 6.30 1.24 -4.39
CA ARG A 117 6.21 2.58 -3.80
C ARG A 117 4.81 2.79 -3.23
N ILE A 118 4.77 3.37 -2.05
CA ILE A 118 3.55 3.63 -1.28
C ILE A 118 3.46 5.12 -1.03
N TYR A 119 2.30 5.69 -1.33
CA TYR A 119 1.96 7.09 -1.11
C TYR A 119 0.94 7.17 0.01
N ASN A 120 1.32 7.79 1.12
CA ASN A 120 0.55 7.80 2.35
C ASN A 120 -0.68 8.73 2.26
N TYR A 121 -1.64 8.58 3.17
CA TYR A 121 -2.86 9.39 3.15
C TYR A 121 -2.56 10.86 3.48
N ARG A 122 -2.86 11.79 2.56
CA ARG A 122 -2.50 13.22 2.75
C ARG A 122 -3.52 14.03 3.54
N LYS A 123 -4.83 13.85 3.30
CA LYS A 123 -5.87 14.76 3.82
C LYS A 123 -5.95 14.83 5.34
N THR A 124 -5.64 13.73 6.03
CA THR A 124 -5.63 13.67 7.50
C THR A 124 -4.50 12.75 7.89
N SER A 125 -3.31 13.29 8.16
CA SER A 125 -2.08 12.51 8.35
C SER A 125 -2.21 11.40 9.41
N ALA A 126 -3.00 11.61 10.47
CA ALA A 126 -3.29 10.60 11.48
C ALA A 126 -3.93 9.31 10.93
N ARG A 127 -4.67 9.38 9.80
CA ARG A 127 -5.26 8.23 9.10
C ARG A 127 -4.28 7.54 8.15
N GLY A 128 -3.11 8.11 7.95
CA GLY A 128 -2.07 7.51 7.15
C GLY A 128 -1.55 6.23 7.80
N VAL A 129 -1.12 5.30 6.97
CA VAL A 129 -0.41 4.08 7.40
C VAL A 129 0.89 4.50 8.08
N ARG A 130 1.19 3.90 9.23
CA ARG A 130 2.49 4.03 9.88
C ARG A 130 3.34 2.80 9.65
N HIS A 131 2.85 1.59 9.95
CA HIS A 131 3.63 0.36 9.72
C HIS A 131 2.95 -0.52 8.69
N ILE A 132 3.75 -1.11 7.80
CA ILE A 132 3.28 -2.04 6.77
C ILE A 132 4.09 -3.34 6.76
N ALA A 133 3.44 -4.43 6.39
CA ALA A 133 4.10 -5.68 6.00
C ALA A 133 3.71 -6.05 4.57
N ILE A 134 4.67 -6.56 3.80
CA ILE A 134 4.49 -6.96 2.40
C ILE A 134 4.87 -8.43 2.27
N SER A 135 4.01 -9.20 1.63
CA SER A 135 4.30 -10.58 1.22
C SER A 135 4.01 -10.78 -0.26
N ALA A 136 4.73 -11.70 -0.90
CA ALA A 136 4.47 -12.12 -2.27
C ALA A 136 4.35 -13.65 -2.32
N ASP A 137 3.26 -14.16 -2.90
CA ASP A 137 2.90 -15.59 -2.91
C ASP A 137 3.11 -16.25 -1.53
N ASP A 138 2.58 -15.61 -0.49
CA ASP A 138 2.69 -15.97 0.94
C ASP A 138 4.10 -15.90 1.57
N LEU A 139 5.14 -15.59 0.81
CA LEU A 139 6.47 -15.31 1.33
C LEU A 139 6.53 -13.88 1.88
N LEU A 140 6.86 -13.72 3.16
CA LEU A 140 7.04 -12.42 3.79
C LEU A 140 8.30 -11.74 3.24
N LEU A 141 8.12 -10.62 2.53
CA LEU A 141 9.22 -9.83 1.97
C LEU A 141 9.71 -8.78 2.96
N CYS A 142 8.78 -8.06 3.59
CA CYS A 142 9.11 -7.11 4.65
C CYS A 142 8.03 -7.08 5.74
N SER A 143 8.43 -6.75 6.96
CA SER A 143 7.49 -6.56 8.07
C SER A 143 7.90 -5.40 8.96
N GLY A 144 6.93 -4.54 9.29
CA GLY A 144 7.14 -3.41 10.18
C GLY A 144 7.83 -2.21 9.53
N ALA A 145 7.86 -2.13 8.20
CA ALA A 145 8.42 -0.96 7.52
C ALA A 145 7.58 0.29 7.85
N GLU A 146 8.23 1.38 8.27
CA GLU A 146 7.55 2.61 8.62
C GLU A 146 7.30 3.46 7.36
N VAL A 147 6.04 3.81 7.08
CA VAL A 147 5.66 4.71 6.00
C VAL A 147 5.66 6.14 6.55
N PRO A 148 6.46 7.07 6.00
CA PRO A 148 6.49 8.45 6.47
C PRO A 148 5.09 9.09 6.50
N ALA A 149 4.79 9.85 7.55
CA ALA A 149 3.55 10.62 7.61
C ALA A 149 3.52 11.68 6.50
N SER A 150 2.35 11.91 5.92
CA SER A 150 2.13 13.06 5.04
C SER A 150 2.10 14.37 5.83
N SER A 151 2.47 15.47 5.18
CA SER A 151 2.32 16.84 5.69
C SER A 151 1.24 17.61 4.93
N ALA A 152 1.05 18.88 5.27
CA ALA A 152 0.16 19.75 4.50
C ALA A 152 0.68 19.99 3.07
N GLU A 153 2.00 19.99 2.90
CA GLU A 153 2.71 20.33 1.67
C GLU A 153 2.94 19.12 0.77
N ALA A 154 3.22 17.95 1.34
CA ALA A 154 3.62 16.78 0.56
C ALA A 154 3.04 15.46 1.11
N THR A 155 2.82 14.54 0.19
CA THR A 155 2.47 13.15 0.50
C THR A 155 3.70 12.40 1.04
N GLY A 156 3.54 11.66 2.14
CA GLY A 156 4.59 10.79 2.66
C GLY A 156 4.82 9.61 1.73
N ILE A 157 6.08 9.29 1.43
CA ILE A 157 6.43 8.24 0.45
C ILE A 157 7.35 7.21 1.10
N LEU A 158 6.98 5.95 0.97
CA LEU A 158 7.88 4.83 1.24
C LEU A 158 8.20 4.13 -0.08
N ASP A 159 9.48 4.00 -0.38
CA ASP A 159 9.97 3.27 -1.55
C ASP A 159 10.68 1.99 -1.08
N ILE A 160 10.16 0.83 -1.47
CA ILE A 160 10.61 -0.48 -0.98
C ILE A 160 11.26 -1.22 -2.15
N PRO A 161 12.61 -1.28 -2.19
CA PRO A 161 13.28 -2.17 -3.12
C PRO A 161 12.99 -3.63 -2.75
N LEU A 162 12.65 -4.44 -3.74
CA LEU A 162 12.51 -5.90 -3.61
C LEU A 162 13.72 -6.64 -4.20
N ARG A 163 14.78 -5.90 -4.55
CA ARG A 163 16.06 -6.47 -5.01
C ARG A 163 16.99 -6.63 -3.81
N ASP A 164 17.82 -7.66 -3.84
CA ASP A 164 19.00 -7.69 -2.99
C ASP A 164 19.89 -6.49 -3.33
N PHE A 165 20.40 -5.82 -2.30
CA PHE A 165 21.57 -4.97 -2.45
C PHE A 165 22.75 -5.91 -2.77
N GLU A 166 22.98 -6.19 -4.05
CA GLU A 166 24.34 -6.57 -4.45
C GLU A 166 25.18 -5.30 -4.27
N GLY A 167 25.85 -5.24 -3.12
CA GLY A 167 26.84 -4.21 -2.85
C GLY A 167 27.93 -4.25 -3.92
N GLU A 168 28.27 -3.07 -4.42
CA GLU A 168 29.58 -2.82 -5.03
C GLU A 168 30.72 -3.11 -4.05
#